data_AF-A0AAD6U2A7-F1
#
_entry.id   AF-A0AAD6U2A7-F1
#
_cell.length_a   1.000
_cell.length_b   1.000
_cell.length_c   1.000
_cell.angle_alpha   90.00
_cell.angle_beta   90.00
_cell.angle_gamma   90.00
#
_symmetry.space_group_name_H-M   'P 1'
#
loop_
_entity.id
_entity.type
_entity.pdbx_description
1 polymer ?
#
loop_
_entity_poly.entity_id
_entity_poly.type
_entity_poly.pdbx_seq_one_letter_code
_entity_poly.pdbx_strand_id
1 'polypeptide(L)'
;MEEVRPRRSKKAKASGADRNSVCSVCSAEQQHQAERFRICGGCKDKLGIRRYFCTRACQKADWKTHKEWCGSQDFWDYPHKPLLGADADFEQPAALRCQIALIDASPDVLYTIAPGTDDVLRFEIADKMLNVTFRRVRDKAFASRDPVSIAILGQTLVGAVEINGAVDGSARRVTNLLEQLEGEYGVHDVEQLIATACDAQGEDSLLGYRHEENIVKHPSDFWRAMSKSLD
;
A
#
# COMPACT_ATOMS: atom_id res chain seq x y z
N MET A 1 -40.63 -46.52 -30.74
CA MET A 1 -40.93 -45.39 -29.83
C MET A 1 -39.61 -44.97 -29.22
N GLU A 2 -38.95 -43.98 -29.79
CA GLU A 2 -37.69 -43.42 -29.25
C GLU A 2 -38.03 -42.31 -28.24
N GLU A 3 -37.59 -42.48 -27.00
CA GLU A 3 -37.75 -41.49 -25.94
C GLU A 3 -36.79 -40.31 -26.14
N VAL A 4 -37.34 -39.16 -26.52
CA VAL A 4 -36.60 -37.89 -26.62
C VAL A 4 -36.34 -37.34 -25.21
N ARG A 5 -35.09 -37.39 -24.75
CA ARG A 5 -34.70 -36.82 -23.45
C ARG A 5 -34.72 -35.29 -23.50
N PRO A 6 -35.37 -34.60 -22.53
CA PRO A 6 -35.46 -33.15 -22.52
C PRO A 6 -34.09 -32.50 -22.25
N ARG A 7 -33.74 -31.50 -23.08
CA ARG A 7 -32.54 -30.68 -22.90
C ARG A 7 -32.67 -29.85 -21.62
N ARG A 8 -31.83 -30.13 -20.61
CA ARG A 8 -31.68 -29.33 -19.39
C ARG A 8 -31.22 -27.91 -19.75
N SER A 9 -32.13 -26.94 -19.64
CA SER A 9 -31.83 -25.51 -19.73
C SER A 9 -30.91 -25.11 -18.58
N LYS A 10 -29.64 -24.81 -18.86
CA LYS A 10 -28.69 -24.30 -17.86
C LYS A 10 -29.14 -22.89 -17.44
N LYS A 11 -29.70 -22.75 -16.23
CA LYS A 11 -29.96 -21.45 -15.62
C LYS A 11 -28.65 -20.66 -15.53
N ALA A 12 -28.57 -19.53 -16.22
CA ALA A 12 -27.43 -18.63 -16.13
C ALA A 12 -27.34 -18.08 -14.70
N LYS A 13 -26.29 -18.45 -13.96
CA LYS A 13 -25.96 -17.79 -12.69
C LYS A 13 -25.58 -16.35 -13.02
N ALA A 14 -26.39 -15.39 -12.59
CA ALA A 14 -26.01 -13.98 -12.62
C ALA A 14 -24.79 -13.81 -11.71
N SER A 15 -23.61 -13.61 -12.30
CA SER A 15 -22.42 -13.19 -11.56
C SER A 15 -22.69 -11.77 -11.08
N GLY A 16 -22.98 -11.61 -9.79
CA GLY A 16 -23.08 -10.31 -9.15
C GLY A 16 -21.78 -9.55 -9.38
N ALA A 17 -21.82 -8.56 -10.27
CA ALA A 17 -20.76 -7.58 -10.36
C ALA A 17 -20.73 -6.82 -9.03
N ASP A 18 -19.54 -6.64 -8.49
CA ASP A 18 -19.35 -5.87 -7.28
C ASP A 18 -19.81 -4.42 -7.53
N ARG A 19 -20.65 -3.88 -6.65
CA ARG A 19 -21.32 -2.57 -6.87
C ARG A 19 -20.32 -1.40 -6.93
N ASN A 20 -19.07 -1.62 -6.50
CA ASN A 20 -18.00 -0.63 -6.46
C ASN A 20 -16.87 -0.94 -7.47
N SER A 21 -17.16 -1.58 -8.60
CA SER A 21 -16.14 -1.89 -9.61
C SER A 21 -15.77 -0.64 -10.42
N VAL A 22 -14.49 -0.23 -10.43
CA VAL A 22 -13.99 0.92 -11.24
C VAL A 22 -13.02 0.47 -12.33
N CYS A 23 -13.09 1.13 -13.50
CA CYS A 23 -12.15 0.83 -14.59
C CYS A 23 -10.73 1.26 -14.23
N SER A 24 -9.75 0.35 -14.30
CA SER A 24 -8.36 0.63 -13.91
C SER A 24 -7.60 1.63 -14.80
N VAL A 25 -8.17 2.03 -15.94
CA VAL A 25 -7.52 2.94 -16.90
C VAL A 25 -8.15 4.32 -16.93
N CYS A 26 -9.47 4.39 -17.15
CA CYS A 26 -10.15 5.67 -17.31
C CYS A 26 -10.78 6.19 -16.01
N SER A 27 -10.74 5.42 -14.93
CA SER A 27 -11.33 5.75 -13.62
C SER A 27 -12.80 6.19 -13.67
N ALA A 28 -13.47 5.97 -14.79
CA ALA A 28 -14.86 6.34 -14.96
C ALA A 28 -15.72 5.38 -14.12
N GLU A 29 -16.17 5.84 -12.96
CA GLU A 29 -17.18 5.17 -12.14
C GLU A 29 -18.49 4.95 -12.91
N GLN A 30 -18.79 5.82 -13.88
CA GLN A 30 -20.12 5.86 -14.51
C GLN A 30 -20.13 5.89 -16.05
N GLN A 31 -19.00 6.06 -16.73
CA GLN A 31 -19.11 6.60 -18.09
C GLN A 31 -19.39 5.63 -19.22
N HIS A 32 -19.61 4.34 -18.97
CA HIS A 32 -20.30 3.54 -19.97
C HIS A 32 -21.28 2.60 -19.30
N GLN A 33 -22.48 2.54 -19.89
CA GLN A 33 -23.52 1.52 -19.75
C GLN A 33 -23.02 0.09 -20.05
N ALA A 34 -21.76 -0.22 -19.75
CA ALA A 34 -21.25 -1.57 -19.79
C ALA A 34 -22.01 -2.34 -18.71
N GLU A 35 -23.04 -3.06 -19.14
CA GLU A 35 -23.86 -3.92 -18.27
C GLU A 35 -22.99 -4.85 -17.40
N ARG A 36 -21.74 -5.12 -17.81
CA ARG A 36 -20.74 -5.88 -17.06
C ARG A 36 -19.32 -5.36 -17.33
N PHE A 37 -18.61 -4.99 -16.27
CA PHE A 37 -17.16 -4.84 -16.31
C PHE A 37 -16.51 -6.15 -16.76
N ARG A 38 -15.45 -6.04 -17.57
CA ARG A 38 -14.57 -7.16 -17.90
C ARG A 38 -13.53 -7.31 -16.80
N ILE A 39 -13.21 -8.54 -16.43
CA ILE A 39 -12.20 -8.85 -15.42
C ILE A 39 -10.99 -9.48 -16.13
N CYS A 40 -9.77 -9.10 -15.76
CA CYS A 40 -8.58 -9.83 -16.22
C CYS A 40 -8.61 -11.28 -15.71
N GLY A 41 -8.64 -12.26 -16.62
CA GLY A 41 -8.58 -13.68 -16.26
C GLY A 41 -7.29 -14.04 -15.52
N GLY A 42 -6.14 -13.51 -15.97
CA GLY A 42 -4.85 -13.74 -15.32
C GLY A 42 -4.84 -13.33 -13.85
N CYS A 43 -5.33 -12.12 -13.53
CA CYS A 43 -5.45 -11.68 -12.14
C CYS A 43 -6.48 -12.49 -11.36
N LYS A 44 -7.67 -12.71 -11.93
CA LYS A 44 -8.74 -13.39 -11.23
C LYS A 44 -8.37 -14.83 -10.88
N ASP A 45 -7.80 -15.54 -11.85
CA ASP A 45 -7.60 -16.98 -11.75
C ASP A 45 -6.30 -17.32 -11.00
N LYS A 46 -5.23 -16.51 -11.18
CA LYS A 46 -3.93 -16.79 -10.53
C LYS A 46 -3.71 -16.03 -9.23
N LEU A 47 -4.31 -14.84 -9.09
CA LEU A 47 -4.03 -13.94 -7.95
C LEU A 47 -5.26 -13.74 -7.05
N GLY A 48 -6.45 -14.19 -7.46
CA GLY A 48 -7.69 -13.88 -6.75
C GLY A 48 -8.12 -12.40 -6.84
N ILE A 49 -7.38 -11.56 -7.56
CA ILE A 49 -7.63 -10.12 -7.66
C ILE A 49 -8.52 -9.81 -8.86
N ARG A 50 -9.53 -8.96 -8.65
CA ARG A 50 -10.45 -8.54 -9.72
C ARG A 50 -10.04 -7.18 -10.27
N ARG A 51 -9.26 -7.18 -11.36
CA ARG A 51 -8.94 -5.97 -12.12
C ARG A 51 -10.01 -5.71 -13.18
N TYR A 52 -10.74 -4.60 -13.04
CA TYR A 52 -11.92 -4.29 -13.85
C TYR A 52 -11.61 -3.35 -15.02
N PHE A 53 -12.23 -3.60 -16.17
CA PHE A 53 -12.14 -2.78 -17.38
C PHE A 53 -13.53 -2.58 -17.99
N CYS A 54 -13.87 -1.34 -18.34
CA CYS A 54 -15.14 -1.05 -19.01
C CYS A 54 -15.17 -1.58 -20.46
N THR A 55 -14.01 -1.61 -21.14
CA THR A 55 -13.89 -2.07 -22.54
C THR A 55 -12.62 -2.90 -22.76
N ARG A 56 -12.57 -3.65 -23.86
CA ARG A 56 -11.34 -4.33 -24.32
C ARG A 56 -10.24 -3.33 -24.70
N ALA A 57 -10.61 -2.11 -25.10
CA ALA A 57 -9.65 -1.05 -25.38
C ALA A 57 -8.92 -0.62 -24.12
N CYS A 58 -9.64 -0.41 -22.99
CA CYS A 58 -9.02 -0.13 -21.69
C CYS A 58 -8.11 -1.27 -21.24
N GLN A 59 -8.54 -2.53 -21.36
CA GLN A 59 -7.68 -3.68 -21.02
C GLN A 59 -6.38 -3.70 -21.84
N LYS A 60 -6.45 -3.41 -23.16
CA LYS A 60 -5.26 -3.35 -24.03
C LYS A 60 -4.36 -2.16 -23.72
N ALA A 61 -4.93 -1.02 -23.34
CA ALA A 61 -4.17 0.16 -22.94
C ALA A 61 -3.38 -0.11 -21.65
N ASP A 62 -4.02 -0.71 -20.66
CA ASP A 62 -3.38 -1.15 -19.41
C ASP A 62 -2.36 -2.27 -19.64
N TRP A 63 -2.55 -3.12 -20.65
CA TRP A 63 -1.70 -4.30 -20.90
C TRP A 63 -0.20 -3.98 -20.97
N LYS A 64 0.18 -2.79 -21.44
CA LYS A 64 1.61 -2.40 -21.54
C LYS A 64 2.32 -2.44 -20.19
N THR A 65 1.68 -1.94 -19.14
CA THR A 65 2.21 -1.93 -17.77
C THR A 65 1.71 -3.14 -16.97
N HIS A 66 0.48 -3.59 -17.23
CA HIS A 66 -0.15 -4.68 -16.52
C HIS A 66 0.51 -6.04 -16.77
N LYS A 67 1.02 -6.29 -17.99
CA LYS A 67 1.60 -7.60 -18.37
C LYS A 67 2.78 -8.02 -17.51
N GLU A 68 3.52 -7.07 -16.94
CA GLU A 68 4.73 -7.33 -16.15
C GLU A 68 4.40 -8.10 -14.87
N TRP A 69 3.19 -7.92 -14.36
CA TRP A 69 2.72 -8.51 -13.11
C TRP A 69 1.41 -9.29 -13.24
N CYS A 70 0.81 -9.31 -14.42
CA CYS A 70 -0.45 -10.01 -14.68
C CYS A 70 -0.32 -11.52 -14.45
N GLY A 71 -0.87 -12.01 -13.34
CA GLY A 71 -0.85 -13.43 -13.04
C GLY A 71 0.54 -13.98 -12.72
N SER A 72 1.48 -13.09 -12.39
CA SER A 72 2.74 -13.46 -11.76
C SER A 72 2.50 -13.51 -10.26
N GLN A 73 2.60 -14.71 -9.69
CA GLN A 73 2.56 -14.89 -8.24
C GLN A 73 3.74 -14.16 -7.61
N ASP A 74 4.92 -14.14 -8.22
CA ASP A 74 6.10 -13.46 -7.66
C ASP A 74 5.91 -11.94 -7.44
N PHE A 75 4.98 -11.31 -8.17
CA PHE A 75 4.64 -9.90 -7.95
C PHE A 75 3.56 -9.68 -6.87
N TRP A 76 2.74 -10.69 -6.58
CA TRP A 76 1.55 -10.62 -5.70
C TRP A 76 1.54 -11.60 -4.51
N ASP A 77 2.51 -12.52 -4.43
CA ASP A 77 2.86 -13.31 -3.25
C ASP A 77 3.53 -12.42 -2.18
N TYR A 78 3.54 -11.09 -2.38
CA TYR A 78 3.65 -10.14 -1.29
C TYR A 78 2.30 -10.08 -0.55
N PRO A 79 2.17 -10.67 0.64
CA PRO A 79 0.93 -11.29 1.00
C PRO A 79 0.00 -10.39 1.82
N HIS A 80 -1.29 -10.40 1.48
CA HIS A 80 -2.40 -10.26 2.46
C HIS A 80 -2.60 -11.56 3.28
N LYS A 81 -1.86 -12.62 2.97
CA LYS A 81 -1.60 -13.76 3.89
C LYS A 81 -0.72 -13.21 5.02
N PRO A 82 -0.91 -13.61 6.30
CA PRO A 82 0.12 -13.38 7.30
C PRO A 82 1.45 -13.80 6.70
N LEU A 83 2.43 -12.89 6.63
CA LEU A 83 3.76 -13.21 6.12
C LEU A 83 4.14 -14.54 6.78
N LEU A 84 4.34 -15.58 5.96
CA LEU A 84 4.81 -16.89 6.41
C LEU A 84 6.24 -16.65 6.93
N GLY A 85 6.35 -16.27 8.19
CA GLY A 85 7.52 -15.62 8.77
C GLY A 85 7.21 -14.50 9.76
N ALA A 86 5.94 -14.15 10.00
CA ALA A 86 5.56 -13.57 11.28
C ALA A 86 6.12 -14.51 12.32
N ASP A 87 7.05 -14.03 13.15
CA ASP A 87 7.50 -14.76 14.31
C ASP A 87 6.22 -15.26 14.98
N ALA A 88 6.06 -16.57 15.09
CA ALA A 88 4.82 -17.15 15.61
C ALA A 88 4.52 -16.64 17.05
N ASP A 89 5.56 -16.07 17.68
CA ASP A 89 5.58 -15.47 18.99
C ASP A 89 5.33 -13.95 18.99
N PHE A 90 5.21 -13.29 17.84
CA PHE A 90 4.89 -11.87 17.78
C PHE A 90 3.40 -11.63 18.02
N GLU A 91 3.05 -11.35 19.27
CA GLU A 91 1.75 -10.80 19.61
C GLU A 91 1.68 -9.32 19.21
N GLN A 92 0.83 -9.00 18.23
CA GLN A 92 0.63 -7.62 17.78
C GLN A 92 0.08 -6.74 18.91
N PRO A 93 0.77 -5.64 19.26
CA PRO A 93 0.28 -4.69 20.26
C PRO A 93 -1.11 -4.16 19.89
N ALA A 94 -1.89 -3.77 20.91
CA ALA A 94 -3.23 -3.22 20.69
C ALA A 94 -3.22 -2.00 19.75
N ALA A 95 -2.20 -1.14 19.87
CA ALA A 95 -2.02 0.02 19.00
C ALA A 95 -1.87 -0.38 17.51
N LEU A 96 -1.06 -1.38 17.21
CA LEU A 96 -0.88 -1.86 15.83
C LEU A 96 -2.16 -2.48 15.26
N ARG A 97 -2.91 -3.23 16.08
CA ARG A 97 -4.21 -3.77 15.67
C ARG A 97 -5.22 -2.67 15.37
N CYS A 98 -5.23 -1.60 16.16
CA CYS A 98 -6.05 -0.42 15.88
C CYS A 98 -5.63 0.24 14.56
N GLN A 99 -4.33 0.38 14.31
CA GLN A 99 -3.83 0.97 13.07
C GLN A 99 -4.22 0.17 11.83
N ILE A 100 -4.11 -1.16 11.89
CA ILE A 100 -4.57 -2.07 10.82
C ILE A 100 -6.06 -1.88 10.58
N ALA A 101 -6.88 -1.84 11.64
CA ALA A 101 -8.32 -1.63 11.52
C ALA A 101 -8.69 -0.29 10.87
N LEU A 102 -7.94 0.79 11.17
CA LEU A 102 -8.15 2.10 10.54
C LEU A 102 -7.84 2.08 9.04
N ILE A 103 -6.77 1.38 8.64
CA ILE A 103 -6.37 1.21 7.25
C ILE A 103 -7.39 0.34 6.51
N ASP A 104 -7.84 -0.77 7.10
CA ASP A 104 -8.85 -1.65 6.51
C ASP A 104 -10.19 -0.94 6.29
N ALA A 105 -10.54 0.01 7.15
CA ALA A 105 -11.72 0.85 7.01
C ALA A 105 -11.60 1.91 5.90
N SER A 106 -10.38 2.25 5.46
CA SER A 106 -10.10 3.34 4.51
C SER A 106 -9.04 2.91 3.48
N PRO A 107 -9.41 2.19 2.40
CA PRO A 107 -8.46 1.53 1.49
C PRO A 107 -7.53 2.47 0.71
N ASP A 108 -7.88 3.75 0.63
CA ASP A 108 -7.07 4.80 0.00
C ASP A 108 -5.99 5.36 0.95
N VAL A 109 -6.14 5.15 2.25
CA VAL A 109 -5.19 5.60 3.29
C VAL A 109 -4.10 4.55 3.48
N LEU A 110 -2.84 4.98 3.42
CA LEU A 110 -1.71 4.08 3.60
C LEU A 110 -1.31 3.92 5.06
N TYR A 111 -1.47 4.99 5.83
CA TYR A 111 -1.17 5.02 7.25
C TYR A 111 -1.95 6.16 7.90
N THR A 112 -2.38 5.96 9.14
CA THR A 112 -3.05 7.00 9.93
C THR A 112 -2.10 7.46 11.03
N ILE A 113 -1.82 8.75 11.12
CA ILE A 113 -1.03 9.34 12.21
C ILE A 113 -2.04 9.98 13.16
N ALA A 114 -2.14 9.44 14.37
CA ALA A 114 -3.06 9.89 15.40
C ALA A 114 -2.25 10.65 16.47
N PRO A 115 -2.06 11.98 16.33
CA PRO A 115 -1.21 12.76 17.22
C PRO A 115 -1.81 12.98 18.62
N GLY A 116 -2.67 12.09 19.15
CA GLY A 116 -3.30 12.25 20.46
C GLY A 116 -4.25 13.46 20.56
N THR A 117 -4.63 14.05 19.42
CA THR A 117 -5.59 15.16 19.29
C THR A 117 -6.69 14.79 18.30
N ASP A 118 -7.74 15.61 18.21
CA ASP A 118 -8.85 15.43 17.24
C ASP A 118 -8.43 15.55 15.76
N ASP A 119 -7.14 15.78 15.47
CA ASP A 119 -6.60 16.00 14.13
C ASP A 119 -5.86 14.76 13.64
N VAL A 120 -6.61 13.81 13.10
CA VAL A 120 -6.08 12.57 12.52
C VAL A 120 -5.52 12.85 11.13
N LEU A 121 -4.19 12.74 10.97
CA LEU A 121 -3.55 12.91 9.68
C LEU A 121 -3.59 11.59 8.90
N ARG A 122 -4.13 11.64 7.68
CA ARG A 122 -4.14 10.51 6.75
C ARG A 122 -2.97 10.62 5.81
N PHE A 123 -2.13 9.60 5.79
CA PHE A 123 -0.99 9.54 4.89
C PHE A 123 -1.38 8.82 3.61
N GLU A 124 -1.25 9.52 2.49
CA GLU A 124 -1.58 9.05 1.15
C GLU A 124 -0.41 9.34 0.20
N ILE A 125 -0.12 8.42 -0.71
CA ILE A 125 0.90 8.61 -1.75
C ILE A 125 0.23 8.48 -3.11
N ALA A 126 0.25 9.59 -3.88
CA ALA A 126 -0.38 9.68 -5.19
C ALA A 126 0.36 8.90 -6.28
N ASP A 127 1.69 8.80 -6.19
CA ASP A 127 2.47 8.01 -7.14
C ASP A 127 2.31 6.51 -6.85
N LYS A 128 1.96 5.76 -7.90
CA LYS A 128 1.61 4.35 -7.79
C LYS A 128 2.78 3.46 -7.41
N MET A 129 3.99 3.74 -7.92
CA MET A 129 5.16 2.91 -7.62
C MET A 129 5.56 3.06 -6.16
N LEU A 130 5.54 4.30 -5.68
CA LEU A 130 5.87 4.59 -4.28
C LEU A 130 4.83 4.05 -3.31
N ASN A 131 3.56 4.12 -3.70
CA ASN A 131 2.46 3.53 -2.94
C ASN A 131 2.69 2.01 -2.77
N VAL A 132 3.10 1.32 -3.84
CA VAL A 132 3.46 -0.11 -3.77
C VAL A 132 4.67 -0.34 -2.87
N THR A 133 5.73 0.45 -3.01
CA THR A 133 6.93 0.34 -2.16
C THR A 133 6.61 0.58 -0.69
N PHE A 134 5.86 1.62 -0.37
CA PHE A 134 5.46 1.94 1.00
C PHE A 134 4.62 0.82 1.61
N ARG A 135 3.65 0.28 0.86
CA ARG A 135 2.85 -0.87 1.31
C ARG A 135 3.75 -2.06 1.63
N ARG A 136 4.76 -2.36 0.81
CA ARG A 136 5.71 -3.46 1.08
C ARG A 136 6.44 -3.27 2.41
N VAL A 137 7.02 -2.09 2.63
CA VAL A 137 7.74 -1.76 3.87
C VAL A 137 6.80 -1.85 5.08
N ARG A 138 5.61 -1.23 4.98
CA ARG A 138 4.60 -1.24 6.04
C ARG A 138 4.14 -2.66 6.37
N ASP A 139 3.78 -3.45 5.38
CA ASP A 139 3.26 -4.80 5.58
C ASP A 139 4.33 -5.71 6.22
N LYS A 140 5.61 -5.53 5.83
CA LYS A 140 6.75 -6.19 6.49
C LYS A 140 6.91 -5.75 7.95
N ALA A 141 6.85 -4.45 8.23
CA ALA A 141 6.88 -3.93 9.60
C ALA A 141 5.73 -4.51 10.45
N PHE A 142 4.49 -4.53 9.92
CA PHE A 142 3.29 -5.02 10.60
C PHE A 142 3.35 -6.50 10.96
N ALA A 143 4.00 -7.32 10.14
CA ALA A 143 4.02 -8.77 10.36
C ALA A 143 5.22 -9.25 11.18
N SER A 144 6.38 -8.61 11.08
CA SER A 144 7.62 -9.15 11.65
C SER A 144 8.38 -8.21 12.57
N ARG A 145 7.91 -6.97 12.78
CA ARG A 145 8.65 -5.91 13.49
C ARG A 145 10.08 -5.74 12.97
N ASP A 146 10.31 -5.98 11.68
CA ASP A 146 11.64 -5.89 11.09
C ASP A 146 12.22 -4.48 11.35
N PRO A 147 13.32 -4.33 12.12
CA PRO A 147 13.78 -3.01 12.55
C PRO A 147 14.11 -2.09 11.37
N VAL A 148 14.63 -2.66 10.27
CA VAL A 148 14.89 -1.92 9.03
C VAL A 148 13.60 -1.40 8.41
N SER A 149 12.56 -2.23 8.32
CA SER A 149 11.26 -1.79 7.80
C SER A 149 10.58 -0.75 8.68
N ILE A 150 10.68 -0.88 10.01
CA ILE A 150 10.18 0.13 10.96
C ILE A 150 10.93 1.45 10.76
N ALA A 151 12.26 1.41 10.63
CA ALA A 151 13.07 2.61 10.39
C ALA A 151 12.66 3.33 9.10
N ILE A 152 12.57 2.60 7.98
CA ILE A 152 12.17 3.17 6.68
C ILE A 152 10.75 3.75 6.75
N LEU A 153 9.82 3.01 7.38
CA LEU A 153 8.45 3.48 7.59
C LEU A 153 8.43 4.77 8.42
N GLY A 154 9.11 4.77 9.57
CA GLY A 154 9.17 5.90 10.48
C GLY A 154 9.76 7.14 9.82
N GLN A 155 10.90 7.01 9.14
CA GLN A 155 11.50 8.12 8.42
C GLN A 155 10.60 8.68 7.32
N THR A 156 9.94 7.80 6.57
CA THR A 156 9.01 8.22 5.52
C THR A 156 7.86 9.04 6.09
N LEU A 157 7.30 8.60 7.23
CA LEU A 157 6.21 9.30 7.91
C LEU A 157 6.67 10.61 8.54
N VAL A 158 7.87 10.67 9.13
CA VAL A 158 8.46 11.90 9.67
C VAL A 158 8.62 12.94 8.57
N GLY A 159 9.24 12.58 7.45
CA GLY A 159 9.40 13.49 6.32
C GLY A 159 8.04 13.97 5.77
N ALA A 160 7.02 13.10 5.76
CA ALA A 160 5.67 13.49 5.38
C ALA A 160 5.04 14.48 6.37
N VAL A 161 5.22 14.29 7.68
CA VAL A 161 4.75 15.21 8.72
C VAL A 161 5.45 16.56 8.61
N GLU A 162 6.75 16.58 8.35
CA GLU A 162 7.53 17.81 8.18
C GLU A 162 7.11 18.59 6.94
N ILE A 163 6.95 17.91 5.80
CA ILE A 163 6.52 18.55 4.53
C ILE A 163 5.10 19.12 4.66
N ASN A 164 4.18 18.37 5.29
CA ASN A 164 2.80 18.83 5.49
C ASN A 164 2.66 19.80 6.68
N GLY A 165 3.66 19.85 7.55
CA GLY A 165 3.68 20.60 8.80
C GLY A 165 4.44 21.92 8.72
N ALA A 166 4.55 22.54 7.54
CA ALA A 166 5.18 23.85 7.34
C ALA A 166 4.50 25.03 8.10
N VAL A 167 3.56 24.73 9.00
CA VAL A 167 2.87 25.65 9.91
C VAL A 167 3.10 25.14 11.34
N ASP A 168 3.37 26.06 12.27
CA ASP A 168 3.70 25.80 13.69
C ASP A 168 3.12 24.50 14.27
N GLY A 169 3.99 23.61 14.78
CA GLY A 169 3.61 22.37 15.46
C GLY A 169 4.15 21.06 14.86
N SER A 170 4.98 21.13 13.82
CA SER A 170 5.64 19.94 13.23
C SER A 170 6.41 19.11 14.26
N ALA A 171 7.22 19.75 15.11
CA ALA A 171 8.00 19.05 16.14
C ALA A 171 7.12 18.19 17.06
N ARG A 172 6.01 18.73 17.55
CA ARG A 172 5.06 17.98 18.39
C ARG A 172 4.43 16.82 17.62
N ARG A 173 4.07 17.02 16.35
CA ARG A 173 3.50 15.96 15.51
C ARG A 173 4.52 14.84 15.25
N VAL A 174 5.79 15.18 15.04
CA VAL A 174 6.88 14.21 14.91
C VAL A 174 7.03 13.42 16.21
N THR A 175 7.08 14.08 17.38
CA THR A 175 7.11 13.40 18.67
C THR A 175 5.94 12.42 18.83
N ASN A 176 4.71 12.85 18.56
CA ASN A 176 3.54 11.99 18.70
C ASN A 176 3.56 10.81 17.70
N LEU A 177 4.09 11.02 16.49
CA LEU A 177 4.30 9.95 15.51
C LEU A 177 5.31 8.91 16.03
N LEU A 178 6.42 9.35 16.61
CA LEU A 178 7.43 8.45 17.16
C LEU A 178 6.83 7.63 18.32
N GLU A 179 6.12 8.28 19.25
CA GLU A 179 5.40 7.59 20.33
C GLU A 179 4.36 6.58 19.80
N GLN A 180 3.65 6.92 18.72
CA GLN A 180 2.73 6.00 18.05
C GLN A 180 3.48 4.77 17.50
N LEU A 181 4.59 4.97 16.80
CA LEU A 181 5.40 3.88 16.25
C LEU A 181 5.96 2.99 17.37
N GLU A 182 6.41 3.57 18.48
CA GLU A 182 6.85 2.80 19.65
C GLU A 182 5.71 1.94 20.22
N GLY A 183 4.51 2.49 20.35
CA GLY A 183 3.33 1.76 20.82
C GLY A 183 2.85 0.66 19.87
N GLU A 184 2.93 0.90 18.56
CA GLU A 184 2.55 -0.07 17.52
C GLU A 184 3.52 -1.24 17.44
N TYR A 185 4.82 -0.93 17.41
CA TYR A 185 5.84 -1.94 17.19
C TYR A 185 6.51 -2.41 18.46
N GLY A 186 6.17 -1.89 19.63
CA GLY A 186 6.80 -2.22 20.92
C GLY A 186 8.33 -2.03 20.91
N VAL A 187 8.84 -1.18 20.03
CA VAL A 187 10.26 -0.84 19.93
C VAL A 187 10.48 0.42 20.76
N HIS A 188 11.57 0.45 21.53
CA HIS A 188 11.99 1.66 22.22
C HIS A 188 12.96 2.44 21.34
N ASP A 189 12.89 3.76 21.38
CA ASP A 189 13.82 4.66 20.71
C ASP A 189 13.79 4.46 19.17
N VAL A 190 12.58 4.63 18.61
CA VAL A 190 12.39 4.60 17.15
C VAL A 190 13.22 5.68 16.47
N GLU A 191 13.49 6.80 17.15
CA GLU A 191 14.37 7.86 16.66
C GLU A 191 15.80 7.35 16.43
N GLN A 192 16.41 6.69 17.42
CA GLN A 192 17.73 6.07 17.27
C GLN A 192 17.73 4.96 16.21
N LEU A 193 16.63 4.21 16.08
CA LEU A 193 16.49 3.19 15.05
C LEU A 193 16.51 3.81 13.64
N ILE A 194 15.79 4.92 13.45
CA ILE A 194 15.82 5.70 12.21
C ILE A 194 17.24 6.24 11.95
N ALA A 195 17.86 6.86 12.94
CA ALA A 195 19.21 7.42 12.82
C ALA A 195 20.24 6.33 12.41
N THR A 196 20.18 5.16 13.05
CA THR A 196 21.07 4.03 12.74
C THR A 196 20.86 3.50 11.33
N ALA A 197 19.61 3.43 10.87
CA ALA A 197 19.30 3.01 9.50
C ALA A 197 19.80 4.02 8.47
N CYS A 198 19.71 5.33 8.76
CA CYS A 198 20.30 6.37 7.92
C CYS A 198 21.82 6.22 7.80
N ASP A 199 22.52 6.01 8.92
CA ASP A 199 23.98 5.88 8.95
C ASP A 199 24.46 4.62 8.23
N ALA A 200 23.76 3.50 8.41
CA ALA A 200 24.15 2.20 7.83
C ALA A 200 24.11 2.17 6.30
N GLN A 201 23.37 3.08 5.68
CA GLN A 201 23.21 3.07 4.23
C GLN A 201 24.24 3.96 3.50
N GLY A 202 25.06 4.74 4.22
CA GLY A 202 26.09 5.63 3.65
C GLY A 202 25.54 6.90 2.98
N GLU A 203 26.43 7.83 2.58
CA GLU A 203 26.03 9.12 1.95
C GLU A 203 25.33 8.94 0.59
N ASP A 204 25.58 7.82 -0.09
CA ASP A 204 24.89 7.43 -1.34
C ASP A 204 23.53 6.76 -1.09
N SER A 205 23.13 6.64 0.18
CA SER A 205 21.81 6.15 0.54
C SER A 205 20.72 7.14 0.18
N LEU A 206 19.61 6.55 -0.27
CA LEU A 206 18.22 7.02 -0.18
C LEU A 206 17.89 8.03 0.93
N LEU A 207 18.53 7.92 2.09
CA LEU A 207 18.19 8.60 3.33
C LEU A 207 19.27 9.61 3.77
N GLY A 208 20.40 9.70 3.04
CA GLY A 208 21.52 10.63 3.30
C GLY A 208 21.30 12.07 2.80
N TYR A 209 20.10 12.39 2.28
CA TYR A 209 19.75 13.75 1.86
C TYR A 209 19.57 14.66 3.09
N ARG A 210 20.68 15.22 3.58
CA ARG A 210 20.70 16.19 4.69
C ARG A 210 19.89 17.45 4.36
N HIS A 211 19.13 17.85 5.36
CA HIS A 211 18.14 18.93 5.39
C HIS A 211 18.70 20.36 5.23
N GLU A 212 20.03 20.54 5.28
CA GLU A 212 20.64 21.88 5.38
C GLU A 212 21.08 22.50 4.05
N GLU A 213 21.42 21.70 3.02
CA GLU A 213 21.92 22.25 1.74
C GLU A 213 21.10 21.85 0.51
N ASN A 214 20.25 20.82 0.61
CA ASN A 214 19.35 20.40 -0.45
C ASN A 214 17.92 20.32 0.09
N ILE A 215 17.22 21.46 0.08
CA ILE A 215 15.76 21.45 0.15
C ILE A 215 15.29 20.53 -0.97
N VAL A 216 14.76 19.36 -0.62
CA VAL A 216 14.06 18.49 -1.57
C VAL A 216 12.86 19.30 -2.06
N LYS A 217 13.05 20.00 -3.19
CA LYS A 217 12.04 20.90 -3.76
C LYS A 217 10.79 20.15 -4.19
N HIS A 218 10.87 18.82 -4.30
CA HIS A 218 9.77 17.99 -4.75
C HIS A 218 9.82 16.59 -4.11
N PRO A 219 8.75 16.14 -3.42
CA PRO A 219 8.65 14.81 -2.84
C PRO A 219 9.04 13.70 -3.81
N SER A 220 8.72 13.85 -5.10
CA SER A 220 9.01 12.88 -6.15
C SER A 220 10.49 12.51 -6.32
N ASP A 221 11.43 13.35 -5.90
CA ASP A 221 12.87 13.10 -6.06
C ASP A 221 13.42 12.16 -4.97
N PHE A 222 13.02 12.38 -3.72
CA PHE A 222 13.23 11.43 -2.61
C PHE A 222 12.74 10.02 -2.97
N TRP A 223 11.56 10.00 -3.56
CA TRP A 223 10.87 8.80 -3.93
C TRP A 223 11.44 8.06 -5.16
N ARG A 224 11.98 8.79 -6.15
CA ARG A 224 12.69 8.20 -7.31
C ARG A 224 14.02 7.57 -6.93
N ALA A 225 14.68 8.09 -5.90
CA ALA A 225 15.84 7.43 -5.33
C ALA A 225 15.41 6.07 -4.76
N MET A 226 14.30 6.04 -4.00
CA MET A 226 13.80 4.83 -3.33
C MET A 226 13.48 3.64 -4.23
N SER A 227 13.06 3.88 -5.48
CA SER A 227 12.76 2.77 -6.40
C SER A 227 14.00 2.06 -6.95
N LYS A 228 15.20 2.65 -6.85
CA LYS A 228 16.43 2.13 -7.47
C LYS A 228 17.27 1.22 -6.56
N SER A 229 17.01 1.23 -5.27
CA SER A 229 17.79 0.56 -4.22
C SER A 229 17.12 -0.70 -3.65
N LEU A 230 15.90 -0.98 -4.11
CA LEU A 230 15.11 -2.15 -3.72
C LEU A 230 15.21 -3.30 -4.73
N ASP A 231 16.05 -3.15 -5.76
CA ASP A 231 16.51 -4.20 -6.68
C ASP A 231 17.89 -4.72 -6.24
#